data_AF-A0A372Q2A6-F1
#
_entry.id   AF-A0A372Q2A6-F1
#
_cell.length_a   1.000
_cell.length_b   1.000
_cell.length_c   1.000
_cell.angle_alpha   90.00
_cell.angle_beta   90.00
_cell.angle_gamma   90.00
#
_symmetry.space_group_name_H-M   'P 1'
#
loop_
_entity.id
_entity.type
_entity.pdbx_description
1 polymer ?
#
loop_
_entity_poly.entity_id
_entity_poly.type
_entity_poly.pdbx_seq_one_letter_code
_entity_poly.pdbx_strand_id
1 'polypeptide(L)'
;MSVDKVKIIKPKRQISWVWQYFKEVTKEIILESEEGEDDEERQKETYLIMQCQVKETPSSAICGKEYIQKDAFTGNAISHLRLKHDITQTVEKSSKGTVLIMKRKNHSKQRQTELRQFLVDWVVLDSQPLSTVRSEAFWHFIHELDSAFIMLL
;
A
#
# COMPACT_ATOMS: atom_id res chain seq x y z
N MET A 1 -27.54 6.07 18.98
CA MET A 1 -26.98 5.17 17.93
C MET A 1 -26.87 5.99 16.65
N SER A 2 -25.77 6.73 16.48
CA SER A 2 -25.59 7.62 15.33
C SER A 2 -25.15 6.81 14.12
N VAL A 3 -25.95 6.86 13.06
CA VAL A 3 -25.72 6.16 11.81
C VAL A 3 -24.76 7.01 10.98
N ASP A 4 -23.53 6.54 10.80
CA ASP A 4 -22.55 7.15 9.89
C ASP A 4 -23.17 7.28 8.49
N LYS A 5 -23.41 8.52 8.06
CA LYS A 5 -23.93 8.80 6.72
C LYS A 5 -22.79 8.68 5.72
N VAL A 6 -22.55 7.47 5.22
CA VAL A 6 -21.55 7.21 4.18
C VAL A 6 -22.05 7.75 2.83
N LYS A 7 -21.55 8.92 2.43
CA LYS A 7 -21.79 9.47 1.09
C LYS A 7 -20.78 8.88 0.11
N ILE A 8 -21.28 8.17 -0.89
CA ILE A 8 -20.46 7.52 -1.92
C ILE A 8 -20.22 8.52 -3.05
N ILE A 9 -19.01 9.06 -3.17
CA ILE A 9 -18.62 9.94 -4.26
C ILE A 9 -17.82 9.11 -5.27
N LYS A 10 -18.18 9.19 -6.56
CA LYS A 10 -17.40 8.54 -7.62
C LYS A 10 -16.15 9.38 -7.89
N PRO A 11 -14.94 8.78 -7.93
CA PRO A 11 -13.71 9.53 -8.17
C PRO A 11 -13.77 10.21 -9.54
N LYS A 12 -13.57 11.53 -9.54
CA LYS A 12 -13.44 12.31 -10.78
C LYS A 12 -12.04 12.04 -11.36
N ARG A 13 -12.01 11.18 -12.38
CA ARG A 13 -10.85 10.74 -13.21
C ARG A 13 -10.10 9.51 -12.66
N GLN A 14 -10.10 8.43 -13.45
CA GLN A 14 -9.28 7.23 -13.21
C GLN A 14 -7.81 7.53 -13.54
N ILE A 15 -7.04 8.04 -12.57
CA ILE A 15 -5.61 8.36 -12.75
C ILE A 15 -4.72 7.15 -12.42
N SER A 16 -5.22 6.17 -11.65
CA SER A 16 -4.44 4.99 -11.25
C SER A 16 -5.30 3.71 -11.25
N TRP A 17 -4.72 2.60 -11.70
CA TRP A 17 -5.35 1.28 -11.75
C TRP A 17 -5.83 0.79 -10.37
N VAL A 18 -5.22 1.28 -9.30
CA VAL A 18 -5.54 0.92 -7.92
C VAL A 18 -7.02 1.19 -7.61
N TRP A 19 -7.62 2.20 -8.23
CA TRP A 19 -9.02 2.60 -8.02
C TRP A 19 -10.04 1.57 -8.51
N GLN A 20 -9.61 0.51 -9.22
CA GLN A 20 -10.48 -0.64 -9.51
C GLN A 20 -10.83 -1.45 -8.25
N TYR A 21 -10.00 -1.34 -7.20
CA TYR A 21 -10.12 -2.12 -5.97
C TYR A 21 -10.43 -1.25 -4.74
N PHE A 22 -10.45 0.07 -4.90
CA PHE A 22 -10.70 1.02 -3.83
C PHE A 22 -11.88 1.90 -4.15
N LYS A 23 -12.57 2.30 -3.09
CA LYS A 23 -13.66 3.26 -3.13
C LYS A 23 -13.29 4.48 -2.29
N GLU A 24 -13.58 5.65 -2.81
CA GLU A 24 -13.45 6.90 -2.07
C GLU A 24 -14.66 7.06 -1.13
N VAL A 25 -14.36 7.34 0.13
CA VAL A 25 -15.32 7.50 1.22
C VAL A 25 -14.98 8.81 1.90
N THR A 26 -15.96 9.69 2.03
CA THR A 26 -15.80 10.90 2.84
C THR A 26 -16.16 10.59 4.28
N LYS A 27 -15.27 10.90 5.22
CA LYS A 27 -15.57 10.85 6.66
C LYS A 27 -15.41 12.23 7.27
N GLU A 28 -16.39 12.62 8.06
CA GLU A 28 -16.34 13.81 8.90
C GLU A 28 -15.81 13.39 10.27
N ILE A 29 -14.67 13.95 10.69
CA ILE A 29 -14.17 13.80 12.06
C ILE A 29 -14.47 15.11 12.78
N ILE A 30 -15.11 15.00 13.94
CA ILE A 30 -15.34 16.13 14.84
C ILE A 30 -14.12 16.18 15.75
N LEU A 31 -13.29 17.21 15.61
CA LEU A 31 -12.23 17.48 16.57
C LEU A 31 -12.89 18.21 17.74
N GLU A 32 -12.98 17.51 18.88
CA GLU A 32 -13.32 18.15 20.14
C GLU A 32 -12.04 18.85 20.62
N SER A 33 -12.00 20.17 20.47
CA SER A 33 -10.99 20.98 21.13
C SER A 33 -11.22 20.91 22.63
N GLU A 34 -10.34 20.19 23.34
CA GLU A 34 -10.23 20.32 24.78
C GLU A 34 -9.72 21.74 25.07
N GLU A 35 -10.48 22.45 25.91
CA GLU A 35 -10.19 23.75 26.52
C GLU A 35 -10.65 25.01 25.77
N GLY A 36 -11.59 25.73 26.40
CA GLY A 36 -11.76 27.17 26.25
C GLY A 36 -13.18 27.61 25.93
N GLU A 37 -13.79 28.35 26.86
CA GLU A 37 -15.14 28.92 26.82
C GLU A 37 -15.42 29.75 25.54
N ASP A 38 -16.70 29.70 25.13
CA ASP A 38 -17.42 30.67 24.30
C ASP A 38 -16.99 30.90 22.84
N ASP A 39 -17.12 29.87 21.99
CA ASP A 39 -17.79 29.91 20.67
C ASP A 39 -17.71 28.50 20.04
N GLU A 40 -18.82 27.74 20.05
CA GLU A 40 -18.88 26.37 19.51
C GLU A 40 -18.82 26.34 17.96
N GLU A 41 -17.74 26.79 17.34
CA GLU A 41 -17.45 26.42 15.96
C GLU A 41 -16.74 25.07 15.94
N ARG A 42 -17.51 23.98 16.09
CA ARG A 42 -16.99 22.61 15.92
C ARG A 42 -16.27 22.52 14.58
N GLN A 43 -14.94 22.46 14.61
CA GLN A 43 -14.15 22.27 13.41
C GLN A 43 -14.44 20.86 12.86
N LYS A 44 -15.30 20.82 11.85
CA LYS A 44 -15.63 19.60 11.11
C LYS A 44 -14.59 19.44 10.01
N GLU A 45 -13.59 18.63 10.28
CA GLU A 45 -12.62 18.33 9.24
C GLU A 45 -13.09 17.12 8.43
N THR A 46 -13.17 17.33 7.12
CA THR A 46 -13.68 16.33 6.19
C THR A 46 -12.49 15.66 5.50
N TYR A 47 -12.35 14.36 5.70
CA TYR A 47 -11.27 13.56 5.12
C TYR A 47 -11.79 12.66 4.00
N LEU A 48 -11.03 12.60 2.91
CA LEU A 48 -11.20 11.59 1.88
C LEU A 48 -10.43 10.33 2.29
N ILE A 49 -11.10 9.19 2.23
CA ILE A 49 -10.58 7.89 2.62
C ILE A 49 -10.68 6.94 1.42
N MET A 50 -9.59 6.24 1.14
CA MET A 50 -9.58 5.09 0.25
C MET A 50 -9.90 3.83 1.05
N GLN A 51 -11.02 3.17 0.74
CA GLN A 51 -11.43 1.92 1.38
C GLN A 51 -11.31 0.73 0.40
N CYS A 52 -10.54 -0.29 0.79
CA CYS A 52 -10.36 -1.51 0.00
C CYS A 52 -11.68 -2.31 -0.11
N GLN A 53 -12.05 -2.68 -1.34
CA GLN A 53 -13.29 -3.40 -1.66
C GLN A 53 -13.05 -4.87 -2.06
N VAL A 54 -11.81 -5.37 -1.96
CA VAL A 54 -11.46 -6.75 -2.34
C VAL A 54 -12.18 -7.75 -1.43
N LYS A 55 -12.67 -8.83 -2.04
CA LYS A 55 -13.22 -10.00 -1.37
C LYS A 55 -12.38 -11.21 -1.75
N GLU A 56 -12.01 -12.03 -0.76
CA GLU A 56 -11.28 -13.29 -0.99
C GLU A 56 -12.14 -14.32 -1.72
N THR A 57 -13.44 -14.33 -1.42
CA THR A 57 -14.44 -15.15 -2.12
C THR A 57 -15.71 -14.33 -2.36
N PRO A 58 -16.59 -14.72 -3.30
CA PRO A 58 -17.82 -13.96 -3.56
C PRO A 58 -18.71 -13.78 -2.32
N SER A 59 -18.65 -14.75 -1.39
CA SER A 59 -19.38 -14.76 -0.13
C SER A 59 -18.60 -14.13 1.04
N SER A 60 -17.32 -13.79 0.89
CA SER A 60 -16.56 -13.18 1.97
C SER A 60 -16.96 -11.72 2.20
N ALA A 61 -16.73 -11.24 3.42
CA ALA A 61 -16.73 -9.81 3.70
C ALA A 61 -15.69 -9.10 2.82
N ILE A 62 -15.94 -7.81 2.56
CA ILE A 62 -14.94 -6.95 1.94
C ILE A 62 -13.77 -6.73 2.92
N CYS A 63 -12.57 -6.52 2.40
CA CYS A 63 -11.39 -6.23 3.21
C CYS A 63 -11.61 -5.01 4.12
N GLY A 64 -12.15 -3.92 3.57
CA GLY A 64 -12.52 -2.73 4.34
C GLY A 64 -11.34 -1.93 4.89
N LYS A 65 -10.09 -2.27 4.56
CA LYS A 65 -8.92 -1.51 5.01
C LYS A 65 -8.97 -0.07 4.48
N GLU A 66 -8.74 0.88 5.36
CA GLU A 66 -8.85 2.32 5.09
C GLU A 66 -7.49 3.01 5.07
N TYR A 67 -7.33 3.95 4.14
CA TYR A 67 -6.19 4.85 4.04
C TYR A 67 -6.69 6.28 3.89
N ILE A 68 -6.17 7.20 4.69
CA ILE A 68 -6.42 8.62 4.49
C ILE A 68 -5.76 9.03 3.18
N GLN A 69 -6.54 9.61 2.27
CA GLN A 69 -6.05 10.16 1.03
C GLN A 69 -5.43 11.53 1.30
N LYS A 70 -4.23 11.51 1.88
CA LYS A 70 -3.35 12.68 1.93
C LYS A 70 -2.57 12.69 0.61
N ASP A 71 -2.93 13.63 -0.26
CA ASP A 71 -2.36 13.79 -1.59
C ASP A 71 -2.57 12.61 -2.56
N ALA A 72 -2.13 12.75 -3.82
CA ALA A 72 -2.35 11.77 -4.89
C ALA A 72 -1.54 10.46 -4.74
N PHE A 73 -0.94 10.20 -3.58
CA PHE A 73 -0.07 9.05 -3.35
C PHE A 73 -0.86 7.79 -3.03
N THR A 74 -0.74 6.80 -3.92
CA THR A 74 -1.44 5.50 -3.80
C THR A 74 -0.51 4.36 -3.34
N GLY A 75 0.72 4.67 -2.93
CA GLY A 75 1.76 3.68 -2.58
C GLY A 75 1.32 2.69 -1.50
N ASN A 76 0.72 3.19 -0.41
CA ASN A 76 0.23 2.36 0.69
C ASN A 76 -0.93 1.44 0.26
N ALA A 77 -1.84 1.95 -0.56
CA ALA A 77 -2.96 1.19 -1.12
C ALA A 77 -2.47 0.10 -2.10
N ILE A 78 -1.46 0.41 -2.92
CA ILE A 78 -0.83 -0.55 -3.84
C ILE A 78 -0.09 -1.65 -3.05
N SER A 79 0.67 -1.28 -2.03
CA SER A 79 1.37 -2.24 -1.17
C SER A 79 0.38 -3.19 -0.49
N HIS A 80 -0.74 -2.67 0.00
CA HIS A 80 -1.82 -3.48 0.58
C HIS A 80 -2.38 -4.52 -0.38
N LEU A 81 -2.72 -4.11 -1.62
CA LEU A 81 -3.22 -5.04 -2.64
C LEU A 81 -2.22 -6.17 -2.91
N ARG A 82 -0.92 -5.84 -2.96
CA ARG A 82 0.14 -6.81 -3.22
C ARG A 82 0.34 -7.79 -2.08
N LEU A 83 0.43 -7.29 -0.85
CA LEU A 83 0.78 -8.11 0.31
C LEU A 83 -0.41 -8.90 0.84
N LYS A 84 -1.62 -8.33 0.79
CA LYS A 84 -2.81 -8.93 1.39
C LYS A 84 -3.62 -9.77 0.41
N HIS A 85 -3.72 -9.31 -0.84
CA HIS A 85 -4.61 -9.90 -1.84
C HIS A 85 -3.87 -10.46 -3.06
N ASP A 86 -2.53 -10.36 -3.08
CA ASP A 86 -1.67 -10.74 -4.22
C ASP A 86 -2.07 -10.08 -5.55
N ILE A 87 -2.64 -8.87 -5.48
CA ILE A 87 -3.10 -8.10 -6.64
C ILE A 87 -1.99 -7.13 -7.10
N THR A 88 -1.60 -7.22 -8.37
CA THR A 88 -0.57 -6.38 -9.01
C THR A 88 -1.08 -5.75 -10.31
N GLN A 89 -0.43 -4.68 -10.79
CA GLN A 89 -0.78 -4.04 -12.06
C GLN A 89 -0.37 -4.92 -13.24
N THR A 90 -1.32 -5.61 -13.86
CA THR A 90 -1.09 -6.33 -15.12
C THR A 90 -1.16 -5.34 -16.29
N VAL A 91 -0.02 -5.05 -16.92
CA VAL A 91 0.02 -4.31 -18.18
C VAL A 91 -0.19 -5.31 -19.32
N GLU A 92 -1.42 -5.81 -19.52
CA GLU A 92 -1.72 -6.56 -20.75
C GLU A 92 -3.07 -6.19 -21.36
N LYS A 93 -2.99 -5.87 -22.65
CA LYS A 93 -4.09 -5.62 -23.57
C LYS A 93 -4.99 -6.86 -23.59
N SER A 94 -6.27 -6.67 -23.28
CA SER A 94 -7.41 -7.48 -23.73
C SER A 94 -7.19 -9.01 -23.72
N SER A 95 -7.71 -9.69 -22.70
CA SER A 95 -8.99 -10.41 -22.78
C SER A 95 -9.07 -11.54 -21.75
N LYS A 96 -10.21 -11.58 -21.06
CA LYS A 96 -10.83 -12.71 -20.35
C LYS A 96 -9.92 -13.57 -19.45
N GLY A 97 -9.97 -13.23 -18.16
CA GLY A 97 -10.29 -14.18 -17.10
C GLY A 97 -9.53 -15.50 -17.12
N THR A 98 -8.28 -15.48 -16.68
CA THR A 98 -7.64 -16.60 -16.01
C THR A 98 -6.64 -15.99 -15.04
N VAL A 99 -6.75 -16.30 -13.75
CA VAL A 99 -5.78 -15.91 -12.72
C VAL A 99 -4.49 -16.65 -13.06
N LEU A 100 -3.60 -15.98 -13.78
CA LEU A 100 -2.25 -16.46 -14.03
C LEU A 100 -1.43 -16.12 -12.80
N ILE A 101 -1.04 -17.14 -12.03
CA ILE A 101 0.01 -17.04 -11.02
C ILE A 101 1.31 -16.73 -11.78
N MET A 102 1.55 -15.45 -12.06
CA MET A 102 2.79 -15.01 -12.67
C MET A 102 3.84 -14.92 -11.55
N LYS A 103 4.84 -15.80 -11.64
CA LYS A 103 6.07 -15.70 -10.84
C LYS A 103 6.57 -14.25 -10.86
N ARG A 104 6.83 -13.70 -9.66
CA ARG A 104 7.42 -12.37 -9.49
C ARG A 104 8.58 -12.19 -10.48
N LYS A 105 8.53 -11.12 -11.27
CA LYS A 105 9.67 -10.75 -12.12
C LYS A 105 10.74 -10.16 -11.23
N ASN A 106 11.85 -10.87 -11.12
CA ASN A 106 13.06 -10.36 -10.48
C ASN A 106 13.55 -9.10 -11.21
N HIS A 107 14.30 -8.26 -10.50
CA HIS A 107 14.98 -7.13 -11.13
C HIS A 107 15.84 -7.58 -12.32
N SER A 108 16.02 -6.66 -13.28
CA SER A 108 16.99 -6.85 -14.35
C SER A 108 18.39 -7.13 -13.77
N LYS A 109 19.23 -7.85 -14.50
CA LYS A 109 20.59 -8.18 -14.04
C LYS A 109 21.40 -6.95 -13.62
N GLN A 110 21.25 -5.85 -14.37
CA GLN A 110 21.90 -4.58 -14.04
C GLN A 110 21.43 -4.05 -12.70
N ARG A 111 20.10 -3.95 -12.49
CA ARG A 111 19.55 -3.45 -11.24
C ARG A 111 19.89 -4.34 -10.04
N GLN A 112 19.93 -5.67 -10.22
CA GLN A 112 20.42 -6.60 -9.19
C GLN A 112 21.88 -6.30 -8.81
N THR A 113 22.72 -5.98 -9.80
CA THR A 113 24.13 -5.67 -9.58
C THR A 113 24.29 -4.36 -8.80
N GLU A 114 23.54 -3.32 -9.17
CA GLU A 114 23.52 -2.03 -8.44
C GLU A 114 23.10 -2.22 -6.97
N LEU A 115 22.00 -2.94 -6.73
CA LEU A 115 21.50 -3.19 -5.38
C LEU A 115 22.47 -3.99 -4.53
N ARG A 116 23.16 -4.98 -5.12
CA ARG A 116 24.24 -5.70 -4.45
C ARG A 116 25.41 -4.80 -4.11
N GLN A 117 25.79 -3.89 -5.02
CA GLN A 117 26.87 -2.96 -4.77
C GLN A 117 26.52 -2.04 -3.59
N PHE A 118 25.30 -1.49 -3.54
CA PHE A 118 24.88 -0.68 -2.38
C PHE A 118 24.91 -1.46 -1.07
N LEU A 119 24.52 -2.74 -1.07
CA LEU A 119 24.61 -3.59 0.11
C LEU A 119 26.06 -3.80 0.54
N VAL A 120 26.97 -4.06 -0.40
CA VAL A 120 28.40 -4.22 -0.13
C VAL A 120 29.00 -2.92 0.39
N ASP A 121 28.69 -1.79 -0.24
CA ASP A 121 29.17 -0.48 0.17
C ASP A 121 28.71 -0.15 1.59
N TRP A 122 27.45 -0.39 1.92
CA TRP A 122 26.93 -0.25 3.28
C TRP A 122 27.68 -1.14 4.28
N VAL A 123 27.91 -2.42 3.94
CA VAL A 123 28.66 -3.32 4.82
C VAL A 123 30.08 -2.83 5.08
N VAL A 124 30.77 -2.34 4.05
CA VAL A 124 32.16 -1.87 4.14
C VAL A 124 32.25 -0.52 4.85
N LEU A 125 31.47 0.47 4.41
CA LEU A 125 31.52 1.85 4.88
C LEU A 125 31.06 1.96 6.33
N ASP A 126 29.98 1.26 6.69
CA ASP A 126 29.43 1.27 8.05
C ASP A 126 29.98 0.13 8.91
N SER A 127 31.02 -0.57 8.44
CA SER A 127 31.70 -1.67 9.15
C SER A 127 30.72 -2.71 9.73
N GLN A 128 29.68 -3.04 8.97
CA GLN A 128 28.67 -3.98 9.42
C GLN A 128 29.26 -5.39 9.53
N PRO A 129 28.87 -6.18 10.53
CA PRO A 129 29.33 -7.54 10.63
C PRO A 129 28.78 -8.36 9.46
N LEU A 130 29.62 -9.21 8.86
CA LEU A 130 29.22 -10.08 7.73
C LEU A 130 28.09 -11.05 8.12
N SER A 131 27.86 -11.29 9.41
CA SER A 131 26.72 -12.06 9.89
C SER A 131 25.37 -11.39 9.59
N THR A 132 25.34 -10.05 9.41
CA THR A 132 24.11 -9.30 9.13
C THR A 132 23.45 -9.76 7.85
N VAL A 133 24.23 -9.96 6.77
CA VAL A 133 23.69 -10.46 5.49
C VAL A 133 23.27 -11.93 5.55
N ARG A 134 23.57 -12.65 6.63
CA ARG A 134 23.12 -14.03 6.87
C ARG A 134 21.94 -14.13 7.84
N SER A 135 21.54 -13.02 8.45
CA SER A 135 20.45 -12.98 9.43
C SER A 135 19.09 -13.14 8.75
N GLU A 136 18.30 -14.12 9.15
CA GLU A 136 16.94 -14.31 8.61
C GLU A 136 16.05 -13.08 8.82
N ALA A 137 16.18 -12.40 9.96
CA ALA A 137 15.42 -11.16 10.21
C ALA A 137 15.81 -10.04 9.23
N PHE A 138 17.10 -9.94 8.88
CA PHE A 138 17.56 -9.00 7.86
C PHE A 138 17.03 -9.37 6.47
N TRP A 139 17.01 -10.67 6.13
CA TRP A 139 16.42 -11.15 4.89
C TRP A 139 14.93 -10.81 4.78
N HIS A 140 14.18 -11.00 5.86
CA HIS A 140 12.77 -10.60 5.92
C HIS A 140 12.61 -9.10 5.74
N PHE A 141 13.41 -8.28 6.41
CA PHE A 141 13.39 -6.83 6.25
C PHE A 141 13.66 -6.40 4.79
N ILE A 142 14.69 -6.94 4.17
CA ILE A 142 15.03 -6.63 2.76
C ILE A 142 13.93 -7.11 1.80
N HIS A 143 13.33 -8.26 2.06
CA HIS A 143 12.24 -8.79 1.24
C HIS A 143 10.97 -7.93 1.32
N GLU A 144 10.64 -7.42 2.51
CA GLU A 144 9.54 -6.48 2.71
C GLU A 144 9.82 -5.13 2.03
N LEU A 145 11.06 -4.66 2.05
CA LEU A 145 11.45 -3.44 1.34
C LEU A 145 11.43 -3.61 -0.18
N ASP A 146 11.99 -4.71 -0.70
CA ASP A 146 12.10 -4.99 -2.12
C ASP A 146 12.09 -6.50 -2.42
N SER A 147 10.88 -7.04 -2.56
CA SER A 147 10.68 -8.47 -2.87
C SER A 147 11.18 -8.93 -4.25
N ALA A 148 11.58 -8.01 -5.15
CA ALA A 148 12.15 -8.33 -6.46
C ALA A 148 13.69 -8.36 -6.45
N PHE A 149 14.31 -7.90 -5.37
CA PHE A 149 15.73 -8.02 -5.12
C PHE A 149 16.07 -9.45 -4.67
N ILE A 150 17.09 -10.04 -5.30
CA ILE A 150 17.56 -11.37 -4.94
C ILE A 150 18.94 -11.26 -4.31
N MET A 151 18.96 -11.39 -2.98
CA MET A 151 20.18 -11.72 -2.25
C MET A 151 20.52 -13.20 -2.54
N LEU A 152 21.46 -13.43 -3.44
CA LEU A 152 22.17 -14.72 -3.52
C LEU A 152 23.52 -14.47 -2.87
N LEU A 153 23.71 -15.03 -1.68
CA LEU A 153 25.03 -15.17 -1.05
C LEU A 153 25.80 -16.31 -1.72
#